data_AF-A0A7V6XKS2-F1
#
_entry.id   AF-A0A7V6XKS2-F1
#
_cell.length_a   1.000
_cell.length_b   1.000
_cell.length_c   1.000
_cell.angle_alpha   90.00
_cell.angle_beta   90.00
_cell.angle_gamma   90.00
#
_symmetry.space_group_name_H-M   'P 1'
#
loop_
_entity.id
_entity.type
_entity.pdbx_description
1 polymer ?
#
loop_
_entity_poly.entity_id
_entity_poly.type
_entity_poly.pdbx_seq_one_letter_code
_entity_poly.pdbx_strand_id
1 'polypeptide(L)'
;KKYNISPIPITIIIIGVFGTNEITHYTYPAVMLAKELELPGIFLERFDVLMIALWYIGGFTSVAISQYMLSLGITRFFKIENTTSMPLFLLPLTFLGSLTIQNIAQLEILLEVVNLFFIIVSVIFPIILLAISQIRNIEGDSNGK
;
A
#
# COMPACT_ATOMS: atom_id res chain seq x y z
N LYS A 1 17.12 -11.63 -13.12
CA LYS A 1 15.82 -12.33 -13.02
C LYS A 1 15.46 -12.40 -11.53
N LYS A 2 14.83 -11.33 -11.02
CA LYS A 2 14.69 -11.03 -9.59
C LYS A 2 13.43 -11.74 -9.08
N TYR A 3 13.61 -12.76 -8.24
CA TYR A 3 12.52 -13.43 -7.53
C TYR A 3 12.00 -12.44 -6.48
N ASN A 4 11.08 -11.58 -6.91
CA ASN A 4 10.24 -10.81 -6.02
C ASN A 4 9.44 -11.81 -5.19
N ILE A 5 9.42 -11.59 -3.88
CA ILE A 5 8.59 -12.29 -2.91
C ILE A 5 7.13 -11.87 -3.21
N SER A 6 6.60 -12.39 -4.31
CA SER A 6 5.17 -12.42 -4.57
C SER A 6 4.53 -13.43 -3.60
N PRO A 7 3.21 -13.45 -3.42
CA PRO A 7 2.55 -14.43 -2.57
C PRO A 7 2.64 -15.84 -3.19
N ILE A 8 3.84 -16.43 -3.15
CA ILE A 8 4.21 -17.75 -3.67
C ILE A 8 3.17 -18.83 -3.29
N PRO A 9 2.71 -18.96 -2.03
CA PRO A 9 1.73 -20.00 -1.70
C PRO A 9 0.40 -19.79 -2.42
N ILE A 10 -0.06 -18.55 -2.55
CA ILE A 10 -1.30 -18.24 -3.28
C ILE A 10 -1.08 -18.54 -4.77
N THR A 11 0.02 -18.09 -5.36
CA THR A 11 0.37 -18.36 -6.77
C THR A 11 0.42 -19.86 -7.08
N ILE A 12 0.97 -20.68 -6.17
CA ILE A 12 1.01 -22.15 -6.32
C ILE A 12 -0.41 -22.74 -6.33
N ILE A 13 -1.28 -22.29 -5.41
CA ILE A 13 -2.68 -22.73 -5.36
C ILE A 13 -3.42 -22.31 -6.64
N ILE A 14 -3.20 -21.08 -7.12
CA ILE A 14 -3.82 -20.59 -8.37
C ILE A 14 -3.43 -21.49 -9.55
N ILE A 15 -2.14 -21.79 -9.69
CA ILE A 15 -1.63 -22.64 -10.78
C ILE A 15 -2.15 -24.07 -10.64
N GLY A 16 -2.30 -24.57 -9.41
CA GLY A 16 -2.84 -25.91 -9.15
C GLY A 16 -4.31 -26.08 -9.54
N VAL A 17 -5.12 -25.03 -9.42
CA VAL A 17 -6.56 -25.08 -9.72
C VAL A 17 -6.85 -24.72 -11.18
N PHE A 18 -6.29 -23.62 -11.70
CA PHE A 18 -6.58 -23.13 -13.05
C PHE A 18 -5.66 -23.69 -14.14
N GLY A 19 -4.49 -24.24 -13.79
CA GLY A 19 -3.44 -24.58 -14.76
C GLY A 19 -2.76 -23.34 -15.37
N THR A 20 -1.61 -23.52 -16.05
CA THR A 20 -0.76 -22.39 -16.47
C THR A 20 -1.34 -21.50 -17.57
N ASN A 21 -2.32 -21.98 -18.33
CA ASN A 21 -2.83 -21.30 -19.53
C ASN A 21 -4.04 -20.39 -19.25
N GLU A 22 -4.84 -20.71 -18.23
CA GLU A 22 -6.08 -19.97 -17.93
C GLU A 22 -5.82 -18.74 -17.05
N ILE A 23 -4.76 -18.77 -16.23
CA ILE A 23 -4.43 -17.68 -15.29
C ILE A 23 -4.14 -16.35 -16.00
N THR A 24 -3.57 -16.40 -17.21
CA THR A 24 -3.22 -15.20 -17.98
C THR A 24 -4.44 -14.43 -18.48
N HIS A 25 -5.62 -15.07 -18.52
CA HIS A 25 -6.87 -14.44 -18.94
C HIS A 25 -7.57 -13.70 -17.80
N TYR A 26 -7.20 -13.95 -16.54
CA TYR A 26 -7.79 -13.32 -15.37
C TYR A 26 -6.90 -12.20 -14.82
N THR A 27 -7.42 -10.97 -14.80
CA THR A 27 -6.74 -9.83 -14.17
C THR A 27 -6.57 -10.02 -12.65
N TYR A 28 -7.50 -10.72 -12.01
CA TYR A 28 -7.52 -10.97 -10.56
C TYR A 28 -7.75 -12.45 -10.25
N PRO A 29 -6.74 -13.32 -10.47
CA PRO A 29 -6.93 -14.77 -10.40
C PRO A 29 -7.24 -15.27 -8.99
N ALA A 30 -6.80 -14.56 -7.93
CA ALA A 30 -7.16 -14.90 -6.55
C ALA A 30 -8.66 -14.75 -6.27
N VAL A 31 -9.32 -13.78 -6.93
CA VAL A 31 -10.77 -13.59 -6.84
C VAL A 31 -11.51 -14.67 -7.61
N MET A 32 -10.95 -15.11 -8.73
CA MET A 32 -11.52 -16.21 -9.51
C MET A 32 -11.39 -17.54 -8.77
N LEU A 33 -10.29 -17.77 -8.05
CA LEU A 33 -10.18 -18.94 -7.16
C LEU A 33 -11.28 -18.98 -6.11
N ALA A 34 -11.62 -17.84 -5.52
CA ALA A 34 -12.67 -17.74 -4.52
C ALA A 34 -14.03 -18.22 -5.08
N LYS A 35 -14.29 -17.91 -6.35
CA LYS A 35 -15.50 -18.33 -7.10
C LYS A 35 -15.57 -19.83 -7.35
N GLU A 36 -14.44 -20.45 -7.64
CA GLU A 36 -14.42 -21.89 -7.96
C GLU A 36 -14.53 -22.80 -6.75
N LEU A 37 -14.35 -22.26 -5.54
CA LEU A 37 -14.45 -22.99 -4.28
C LEU A 37 -15.91 -23.17 -3.79
N GLU A 38 -16.91 -22.95 -4.65
CA GLU A 38 -18.33 -23.21 -4.38
C GLU A 38 -18.58 -24.72 -4.09
N LEU A 39 -18.46 -25.10 -2.82
CA LEU A 39 -18.76 -26.45 -2.32
C LEU A 39 -20.27 -26.60 -2.10
N PRO A 40 -20.96 -27.51 -2.82
CA PRO A 40 -22.41 -27.62 -2.73
C PRO A 40 -22.87 -28.10 -1.34
N GLY A 41 -23.84 -27.41 -0.74
CA GLY A 41 -24.54 -27.84 0.49
C GLY A 41 -24.07 -27.23 1.83
N ILE A 42 -23.18 -26.23 1.83
CA ILE A 42 -22.73 -25.50 3.05
C ILE A 42 -22.99 -24.00 2.86
N PHE A 43 -23.18 -23.22 3.94
CA PHE A 43 -23.29 -21.74 3.93
C PHE A 43 -22.11 -21.01 3.22
N LEU A 44 -21.05 -21.75 2.88
CA LEU A 44 -19.90 -21.32 2.09
C LEU A 44 -20.14 -21.30 0.57
N GLU A 45 -21.38 -21.50 0.11
CA GLU A 45 -21.80 -21.34 -1.30
C GLU A 45 -21.56 -19.93 -1.89
N ARG A 46 -21.21 -18.94 -1.07
CA ARG A 46 -20.91 -17.57 -1.51
C ARG A 46 -19.59 -17.05 -0.91
N PHE A 47 -18.52 -17.82 -1.07
CA PHE A 47 -17.19 -17.45 -0.59
C PHE A 47 -16.69 -16.10 -1.15
N ASP A 48 -17.13 -15.75 -2.37
CA ASP A 48 -16.96 -14.43 -2.98
C ASP A 48 -17.34 -13.25 -2.07
N VAL A 49 -18.48 -13.38 -1.39
CA VAL A 49 -19.04 -12.29 -0.58
C VAL A 49 -18.19 -12.07 0.67
N LEU A 50 -17.69 -13.16 1.28
CA LEU A 50 -16.80 -13.10 2.43
C LEU A 50 -15.47 -12.42 2.07
N MET A 51 -14.89 -12.80 0.93
CA MET A 51 -13.64 -12.19 0.47
C MET A 51 -13.81 -10.70 0.20
N ILE A 52 -14.88 -10.30 -0.50
CA ILE A 52 -15.18 -8.89 -0.76
C ILE A 52 -15.38 -8.13 0.56
N ALA A 53 -16.13 -8.67 1.51
CA ALA A 53 -16.35 -8.03 2.81
C ALA A 53 -15.05 -7.81 3.59
N LEU A 54 -14.19 -8.83 3.66
CA LEU A 54 -12.86 -8.72 4.29
C LEU A 54 -11.99 -7.68 3.59
N TRP A 55 -12.05 -7.65 2.25
CA TRP A 55 -11.25 -6.71 1.47
C TRP A 55 -11.74 -5.27 1.65
N TYR A 56 -13.06 -5.05 1.76
CA TYR A 56 -13.63 -3.75 2.11
C TYR A 56 -13.23 -3.30 3.51
N ILE A 57 -13.29 -4.17 4.52
CA ILE A 57 -12.87 -3.83 5.88
C ILE A 57 -11.37 -3.47 5.87
N GLY A 58 -10.53 -4.30 5.25
CA GLY A 58 -9.10 -4.04 5.14
C GLY A 58 -8.78 -2.73 4.41
N GLY A 59 -9.46 -2.47 3.29
CA GLY A 59 -9.33 -1.22 2.54
C GLY A 59 -9.77 -0.01 3.36
N PHE A 60 -10.94 -0.10 4.01
CA PHE A 60 -11.47 0.96 4.85
C PHE A 60 -10.53 1.30 6.02
N THR A 61 -10.06 0.29 6.75
CA THR A 61 -9.11 0.47 7.85
C THR A 61 -7.78 1.06 7.35
N SER A 62 -7.28 0.61 6.20
CA SER A 62 -6.04 1.14 5.61
C SER A 62 -6.18 2.61 5.24
N VAL A 63 -7.29 2.99 4.60
CA VAL A 63 -7.59 4.39 4.28
C VAL A 63 -7.71 5.22 5.57
N ALA A 64 -8.45 4.75 6.57
CA ALA A 64 -8.60 5.44 7.84
C ALA A 64 -7.25 5.68 8.56
N ILE A 65 -6.38 4.67 8.59
CA ILE A 65 -5.03 4.79 9.16
C ILE A 65 -4.19 5.79 8.36
N SER A 66 -4.18 5.69 7.03
CA SER A 66 -3.43 6.61 6.18
C SER A 66 -3.88 8.06 6.36
N GLN A 67 -5.18 8.29 6.52
CA GLN A 67 -5.77 9.60 6.73
C GLN A 67 -5.32 10.22 8.05
N TYR A 68 -5.30 9.40 9.11
CA TYR A 68 -4.81 9.82 10.41
C TYR A 68 -3.29 10.09 10.40
N MET A 69 -2.51 9.27 9.69
CA MET A 69 -1.07 9.50 9.52
C MET A 69 -0.79 10.78 8.75
N LEU A 70 -1.55 11.05 7.68
CA LEU A 70 -1.48 12.28 6.89
C LEU A 70 -1.74 13.49 7.78
N SER A 71 -2.81 13.48 8.57
CA SER A 71 -3.15 14.58 9.46
C SER A 71 -2.07 14.81 10.51
N LEU A 72 -1.56 13.74 11.13
CA LEU A 72 -0.49 13.85 12.12
C LEU A 72 0.80 14.41 11.50
N GLY A 73 1.15 13.98 10.28
CA GLY A 73 2.30 14.48 9.54
C GLY A 73 2.19 15.98 9.26
N ILE A 74 1.05 16.44 8.76
CA ILE A 74 0.79 17.86 8.48
C ILE A 74 0.82 18.67 9.77
N THR A 75 0.10 18.23 10.81
CA THR A 75 0.07 18.92 12.09
C THR A 75 1.47 19.07 12.71
N ARG A 76 2.30 18.02 12.65
CA ARG A 76 3.70 18.09 13.15
C ARG A 76 4.58 18.99 12.28
N PHE A 77 4.44 18.94 10.96
CA PHE A 77 5.22 19.75 10.04
C PHE A 77 4.91 21.25 10.18
N PHE A 78 3.63 21.60 10.32
CA PHE A 78 3.17 22.98 10.45
C PHE A 78 2.98 23.45 11.90
N LYS A 79 3.33 22.62 12.90
CA LYS A 79 3.17 22.90 14.35
C LYS A 79 1.77 23.36 14.73
N ILE A 80 0.74 22.73 14.15
CA ILE A 80 -0.66 23.05 14.41
C ILE A 80 -1.07 22.45 15.77
N GLU A 81 -1.75 23.20 16.63
CA GLU A 81 -2.10 22.70 17.97
C GLU A 81 -3.28 21.70 17.95
N ASN A 82 -4.22 21.86 17.01
CA ASN A 82 -5.39 21.00 16.91
C ASN A 82 -5.16 19.86 15.92
N THR A 83 -4.85 18.67 16.43
CA THR A 83 -4.68 17.44 15.63
C THR A 83 -5.99 16.70 15.42
N THR A 84 -6.96 16.84 16.33
CA THR A 84 -8.17 15.99 16.39
C THR A 84 -9.14 16.24 15.24
N SER A 85 -9.29 17.48 14.79
CA SER A 85 -10.21 17.83 13.70
C SER A 85 -9.57 17.75 12.31
N MET A 86 -8.24 17.63 12.23
CA MET A 86 -7.49 17.68 10.98
C MET A 86 -7.79 16.51 10.01
N PRO A 87 -7.97 15.25 10.45
CA PRO A 87 -8.35 14.16 9.54
C PRO A 87 -9.68 14.41 8.81
N LEU A 88 -10.64 15.04 9.51
CA LEU A 88 -11.96 15.35 8.96
C LEU A 88 -11.88 16.43 7.87
N PHE A 89 -11.02 17.43 8.06
CA PHE A 89 -10.76 18.46 7.06
C PHE A 89 -10.05 17.91 5.81
N LEU A 90 -9.14 16.96 5.99
CA LEU A 90 -8.40 16.33 4.89
C LEU A 90 -9.27 15.35 4.09
N LEU A 91 -10.38 14.87 4.65
CA LEU A 91 -11.24 13.86 4.03
C LEU A 91 -11.82 14.28 2.68
N PRO A 92 -12.44 15.47 2.53
CA PRO A 92 -12.87 15.95 1.22
C PRO A 92 -11.70 16.14 0.25
N LEU A 93 -10.51 16.55 0.72
CA LEU A 93 -9.33 16.67 -0.16
C LEU A 93 -8.92 15.32 -0.75
N THR A 94 -8.83 14.29 0.09
CA THR A 94 -8.50 12.93 -0.37
C THR A 94 -9.57 12.36 -1.29
N PHE A 95 -10.84 12.66 -1.03
CA PHE A 95 -11.94 12.25 -1.88
C PHE A 95 -11.87 12.91 -3.26
N LEU A 96 -11.65 14.23 -3.32
CA LEU A 96 -11.46 14.95 -4.57
C LEU A 96 -10.26 14.44 -5.36
N GLY A 97 -9.15 14.11 -4.67
CA GLY A 97 -7.99 13.46 -5.27
C GLY A 97 -8.34 12.13 -5.93
N SER A 98 -9.17 11.31 -5.29
CA SER A 98 -9.62 10.04 -5.88
C SER A 98 -10.42 10.21 -7.17
N LEU A 99 -11.17 11.32 -7.33
CA LEU A 99 -11.96 11.57 -8.54
C LEU A 99 -11.10 11.89 -9.77
N THR A 100 -9.82 12.24 -9.57
CA THR A 100 -8.89 12.50 -10.68
C THR A 100 -8.49 11.22 -11.41
N ILE A 101 -8.52 10.08 -10.72
CA ILE A 101 -8.14 8.78 -11.27
C ILE A 101 -9.41 8.14 -11.84
N GLN A 102 -9.56 8.19 -13.16
CA GLN A 102 -10.75 7.65 -13.83
C GLN A 102 -10.49 6.30 -14.50
N ASN A 103 -9.24 6.01 -14.82
CA ASN A 103 -8.85 4.83 -15.59
C ASN A 103 -7.67 4.07 -14.95
N ILE A 104 -7.61 2.77 -15.20
CA ILE A 104 -6.53 1.89 -14.70
C ILE A 104 -5.16 2.35 -15.19
N ALA A 105 -5.05 2.79 -16.46
CA ALA A 105 -3.79 3.31 -16.99
C ALA A 105 -3.28 4.56 -16.24
N GLN A 106 -4.18 5.45 -15.82
CA GLN A 106 -3.81 6.62 -15.02
C GLN A 106 -3.38 6.22 -13.60
N LEU A 107 -4.05 5.22 -13.03
CA LEU A 107 -3.67 4.66 -11.73
C LEU A 107 -2.27 4.07 -11.78
N GLU A 108 -1.92 3.31 -12.83
CA GLU A 108 -0.58 2.72 -12.99
C GLU A 108 0.52 3.78 -13.05
N ILE A 109 0.32 4.85 -13.83
CA ILE A 109 1.26 5.97 -13.91
C ILE A 109 1.42 6.64 -12.54
N LEU A 110 0.31 6.88 -11.82
CA LEU A 110 0.37 7.47 -10.48
C LEU A 110 1.13 6.56 -9.51
N LEU A 111 0.89 5.25 -9.56
CA LEU A 111 1.59 4.28 -8.72
C LEU A 111 3.09 4.25 -9.02
N GLU A 112 3.51 4.38 -10.27
CA GLU A 112 4.93 4.47 -10.63
C GLU A 112 5.59 5.70 -9.99
N VAL A 113 4.94 6.86 -10.08
CA VAL A 113 5.42 8.11 -9.46
C VAL A 113 5.50 7.97 -7.93
N VAL A 114 4.45 7.44 -7.31
CA VAL A 114 4.40 7.22 -5.85
C VAL A 114 5.47 6.24 -5.40
N ASN A 115 5.69 5.15 -6.14
CA ASN A 115 6.72 4.16 -5.84
C ASN A 115 8.13 4.76 -5.91
N LEU A 116 8.40 5.57 -6.93
CA LEU A 116 9.69 6.27 -7.04
C LEU A 116 9.90 7.22 -5.85
N PHE A 117 8.88 8.01 -5.51
CA PHE A 117 8.92 8.89 -4.35
C PHE A 117 9.18 8.12 -3.05
N PHE A 118 8.50 6.99 -2.85
CA PHE A 118 8.66 6.15 -1.67
C PHE A 118 10.10 5.63 -1.55
N ILE A 119 10.72 5.19 -2.65
CA ILE A 119 12.11 4.72 -2.66
C ILE A 119 13.07 5.85 -2.25
N ILE A 120 12.86 7.06 -2.79
CA ILE A 120 13.70 8.22 -2.47
C ILE A 120 13.62 8.54 -0.96
N VAL A 121 12.42 8.60 -0.40
CA VAL A 121 12.24 8.96 1.01
C VAL A 121 12.69 7.84 1.95
N SER A 122 12.42 6.57 1.62
CA SER A 122 12.72 5.45 2.51
C SER A 122 14.17 4.99 2.46
N VAL A 123 14.87 5.17 1.33
CA VAL A 123 16.24 4.67 1.15
C VAL A 123 17.25 5.80 1.01
N ILE A 124 17.00 6.74 0.08
CA ILE A 124 18.00 7.78 -0.24
C ILE A 124 18.12 8.78 0.92
N PHE A 125 17.00 9.24 1.47
CA PHE A 125 16.99 10.19 2.58
C PHE A 125 17.78 9.69 3.81
N PRO A 126 17.57 8.47 4.36
CA PRO A 126 18.38 8.00 5.48
C PRO A 126 19.85 7.76 5.11
N ILE A 127 20.17 7.35 3.88
CA ILE A 127 21.57 7.21 3.45
C ILE A 127 22.29 8.56 3.47
N ILE A 128 21.65 9.63 2.96
CA ILE A 128 22.20 10.98 3.01
C ILE A 128 22.37 11.42 4.47
N LEU A 129 21.36 11.18 5.30
CA LEU A 129 21.40 11.56 6.71
C LEU A 129 22.48 10.79 7.49
N LEU A 130 22.72 9.52 7.15
CA LEU A 130 23.83 8.72 7.64
C LEU A 130 25.19 9.26 7.18
N ALA A 131 25.33 9.62 5.90
CA ALA A 131 26.56 10.20 5.39
C ALA A 131 26.91 11.52 6.10
N ILE A 132 25.92 12.41 6.27
CA ILE A 132 26.08 13.66 7.03
C ILE A 132 26.45 13.36 8.49
N SER A 133 25.79 12.38 9.11
CA SER A 133 26.08 11.97 10.49
C SER A 133 27.53 11.49 10.65
N GLN A 134 28.04 10.69 9.71
CA GLN A 134 29.42 10.22 9.74
C GLN A 134 30.43 11.36 9.56
N ILE A 135 30.18 12.30 8.65
CA ILE A 135 31.03 13.48 8.46
C ILE A 135 31.07 14.34 9.73
N ARG A 136 29.89 14.58 10.35
CA ARG A 136 29.79 15.37 11.58
C ARG A 136 30.44 14.69 12.79
N ASN A 137 30.43 13.36 12.86
CA ASN A 137 31.08 12.61 13.94
C ASN A 137 32.61 12.72 13.87
N ILE A 138 33.18 12.81 12.66
CA ILE A 138 34.63 13.00 12.46
C ILE A 138 35.09 14.39 12.96
N GLU A 139 34.26 15.43 12.81
CA GLU A 139 34.57 16.76 13.35
C GLU A 139 34.39 16.85 14.87
N GLY A 140 33.44 16.10 15.44
CA GLY A 140 33.19 16.04 16.88
C GLY A 140 34.29 15.36 17.70
N ASP A 141 35.07 14.46 17.11
CA ASP A 141 36.20 13.79 17.75
C ASP A 141 37.50 14.64 17.72
N SER A 142 37.56 15.66 16.85
CA SER A 142 38.75 16.52 16.71
C SER A 142 38.83 17.69 17.71
N ASN A 143 37.71 18.06 18.36
CA ASN A 143 37.63 19.15 19.34
C ASN A 143 37.67 18.66 20.81
N GLY A 144 38.04 17.40 21.03
CA GLY A 144 38.14 16.76 22.35
C GLY A 144 39.57 16.55 22.86
N LYS A 145 40.50 17.48 22.59
CA LYS A 145 41.82 17.54 23.23
C LYS A 145 42.11 18.93 23.77
#